data_AF-A0A2S0K6F8-F1
#
_entry.id   AF-A0A2S0K6F8-F1
#
_cell.length_a   1.000
_cell.length_b   1.000
_cell.length_c   1.000
_cell.angle_alpha   90.00
_cell.angle_beta   90.00
_cell.angle_gamma   90.00
#
_symmetry.space_group_name_H-M   'P 1'
#
loop_
_entity.id
_entity.type
_entity.pdbx_description
1 polymer ?
#
loop_
_entity_poly.entity_id
_entity_poly.type
_entity_poly.pdbx_seq_one_letter_code
_entity_poly.pdbx_strand_id
1 'polypeptide(L)'
;MAEKGLSTGEAYKLMLRSALEKFESLIEWNKSNYDEYKILLRKLKISRGDIKATSNDETTDNTKDVGDALENLVNFIINKSFFFKVTSNIRTGSNEIDEVITLTKDGKAALEYFNIPRSLLVIEDNLFLGECKNYKTPLSVTYVGKFYSLMKQCDCNLGIMFTYKGLSGKETSWNDSHGLTKVLRLIEKHSSNNPNFYILEFKLEDYEAILEGKTFFNLISSKMIALQISANHNKFLEEPLEDDLQVLINYCKENK
;
A
#
# COMPACT_ATOMS: atom_id res chain seq x y z
N MET A 1 32.81 -39.50 -2.92
CA MET A 1 31.93 -38.73 -2.03
C MET A 1 30.55 -38.70 -2.69
N ALA A 2 29.48 -39.07 -1.99
CA ALA A 2 28.14 -39.02 -2.57
C ALA A 2 27.76 -37.55 -2.79
N GLU A 3 27.39 -37.21 -4.02
CA GLU A 3 26.79 -35.91 -4.35
C GLU A 3 25.53 -35.76 -3.48
N LYS A 4 25.54 -34.79 -2.56
CA LYS A 4 24.33 -34.47 -1.79
C LYS A 4 23.33 -33.87 -2.77
N GLY A 5 22.26 -34.60 -3.06
CA GLY A 5 21.14 -34.10 -3.87
C GLY A 5 20.45 -32.89 -3.23
N LEU A 6 19.52 -32.28 -3.98
CA LEU A 6 18.75 -31.12 -3.51
C LEU A 6 18.07 -31.42 -2.17
N SER A 7 18.18 -30.49 -1.23
CA SER A 7 17.41 -30.54 0.00
C SER A 7 15.91 -30.32 -0.29
N THR A 8 15.05 -30.85 0.58
CA THR A 8 13.60 -30.63 0.50
C THR A 8 13.24 -29.14 0.48
N GLY A 9 14.00 -28.30 1.20
CA GLY A 9 13.80 -26.84 1.20
C GLY A 9 14.11 -26.20 -0.14
N GLU A 10 15.18 -26.61 -0.81
CA GLU A 10 15.53 -26.13 -2.16
C GLU A 10 14.51 -26.59 -3.20
N ALA A 11 14.03 -27.83 -3.10
CA ALA A 11 13.00 -28.36 -3.99
C ALA A 11 11.68 -27.58 -3.84
N TYR A 12 11.32 -27.26 -2.58
CA TYR A 12 10.11 -26.48 -2.30
C TYR A 12 10.21 -25.03 -2.78
N LYS A 13 11.38 -24.38 -2.66
CA LYS A 13 11.62 -23.05 -3.24
C LYS A 13 11.41 -23.04 -4.76
N LEU A 14 11.89 -24.07 -5.46
CA LEU A 14 11.68 -24.21 -6.91
C LEU A 14 10.18 -24.38 -7.26
N MET A 15 9.42 -25.09 -6.42
CA MET A 15 7.97 -25.24 -6.61
C MET A 15 7.20 -23.93 -6.38
N LEU A 16 7.62 -23.12 -5.40
CA LEU A 16 6.97 -21.83 -5.09
C LEU A 16 7.36 -20.71 -6.07
N ARG A 17 8.51 -20.85 -6.73
CA ARG A 17 9.05 -19.83 -7.63
C ARG A 17 8.05 -19.41 -8.71
N SER A 18 7.30 -20.36 -9.28
CA SER A 18 6.29 -20.05 -10.30
C SER A 18 5.16 -19.18 -9.76
N ALA A 19 4.66 -19.45 -8.54
CA ALA A 19 3.61 -18.65 -7.92
C ALA A 19 4.11 -17.23 -7.58
N LEU A 20 5.35 -17.11 -7.08
CA LEU A 20 5.97 -15.82 -6.79
C LEU A 20 6.19 -15.00 -8.06
N GLU A 21 6.79 -15.58 -9.10
CA GLU A 21 7.00 -14.90 -10.39
C GLU A 21 5.68 -14.47 -11.03
N LYS A 22 4.61 -15.27 -10.89
CA LYS A 22 3.27 -14.89 -11.36
C LYS A 22 2.68 -13.76 -10.53
N PHE A 23 2.85 -13.80 -9.22
CA PHE A 23 2.40 -12.71 -8.35
C PHE A 23 3.07 -11.39 -8.71
N GLU A 24 4.41 -11.36 -8.79
CA GLU A 24 5.19 -10.18 -9.16
C GLU A 24 4.74 -9.63 -10.53
N SER A 25 4.63 -10.51 -11.54
CA SER A 25 4.16 -10.12 -12.87
C SER A 25 2.74 -9.54 -12.90
N LEU A 26 1.87 -9.89 -11.94
CA LEU A 26 0.50 -9.37 -11.87
C LEU A 26 0.43 -8.01 -11.17
N ILE A 27 1.40 -7.67 -10.32
CA ILE A 27 1.45 -6.41 -9.58
C ILE A 27 2.36 -5.37 -10.24
N GLU A 28 3.18 -5.78 -11.21
CA GLU A 28 4.02 -4.90 -12.00
C GLU A 28 3.23 -4.04 -13.00
N TRP A 29 3.72 -2.83 -13.22
CA TRP A 29 3.19 -1.91 -14.22
C TRP A 29 4.02 -1.94 -15.50
N ASN A 30 3.34 -1.88 -16.64
CA ASN A 30 4.02 -1.66 -17.91
C ASN A 30 4.38 -0.18 -18.07
N LYS A 31 5.21 0.12 -19.09
CA LYS A 31 5.67 1.48 -19.40
C LYS A 31 4.52 2.49 -19.55
N SER A 32 3.44 2.11 -20.24
CA SER A 32 2.28 2.98 -20.44
C SER A 32 1.62 3.36 -19.11
N ASN A 33 1.50 2.41 -18.18
CA ASN A 33 0.97 2.67 -16.85
C ASN A 33 1.89 3.60 -16.05
N TYR A 34 3.21 3.42 -16.13
CA TYR A 34 4.15 4.35 -15.49
C TYR A 34 4.08 5.77 -16.07
N ASP A 35 3.90 5.90 -17.38
CA ASP A 35 3.80 7.21 -18.03
C ASP A 35 2.49 7.93 -17.65
N GLU A 36 1.37 7.22 -17.60
CA GLU A 36 0.09 7.74 -17.10
C GLU A 36 0.17 8.13 -15.61
N TYR A 37 0.79 7.27 -14.80
CA TYR A 37 1.02 7.55 -13.37
C TYR A 37 1.84 8.81 -13.13
N LYS A 38 2.92 9.01 -13.91
CA LYS A 38 3.75 10.23 -13.84
C LYS A 38 2.93 11.48 -14.11
N ILE A 39 2.01 11.43 -15.08
CA ILE A 39 1.11 12.54 -15.40
C ILE A 39 0.18 12.83 -14.22
N LEU A 40 -0.45 11.80 -13.65
CA LEU A 40 -1.36 11.96 -12.50
C LEU A 40 -0.63 12.52 -11.26
N LEU A 41 0.54 12.00 -10.92
CA LEU A 41 1.33 12.49 -9.78
C LEU A 41 1.82 13.92 -10.04
N ARG A 42 2.18 14.26 -11.28
CA ARG A 42 2.52 15.64 -11.66
C ARG A 42 1.34 16.58 -11.46
N LYS A 43 0.13 16.20 -11.91
CA LYS A 43 -1.09 16.98 -11.68
C LYS A 43 -1.35 17.20 -10.19
N LEU A 44 -1.20 16.16 -9.36
CA LEU A 44 -1.34 16.28 -7.92
C LEU A 44 -0.33 17.28 -7.32
N LYS A 45 0.95 17.21 -7.71
CA LYS A 45 1.99 18.14 -7.24
C LYS A 45 1.74 19.59 -7.69
N ILE A 46 1.27 19.80 -8.93
CA ILE A 46 0.86 21.12 -9.45
C ILE A 46 -0.30 21.67 -8.62
N SER A 47 -1.32 20.84 -8.38
CA SER A 47 -2.52 21.23 -7.62
C SER A 47 -2.23 21.64 -6.18
N ARG A 48 -1.09 21.20 -5.64
CA ARG A 48 -0.60 21.56 -4.30
C ARG A 48 0.35 22.76 -4.29
N GLY A 49 0.77 23.23 -5.47
CA GLY A 49 1.74 24.31 -5.62
C GLY A 49 3.19 23.88 -5.34
N ASP A 50 3.46 22.58 -5.21
CA ASP A 50 4.81 22.05 -4.97
C ASP A 50 5.67 22.12 -6.25
N ILE A 51 5.04 22.14 -7.43
CA ILE A 51 5.70 22.42 -8.72
C ILE A 51 4.88 23.40 -9.56
N LYS A 52 5.57 24.18 -10.41
CA LYS A 52 4.91 25.12 -11.33
C LYS A 52 4.36 24.38 -12.55
N ALA A 53 3.13 24.74 -12.93
CA ALA A 53 2.53 24.31 -14.19
C ALA A 53 3.34 24.85 -15.38
N THR A 54 3.42 24.05 -16.44
CA THR A 54 3.95 24.45 -17.76
C THR A 54 2.80 24.66 -18.73
N SER A 55 3.08 25.17 -19.93
CA SER A 55 2.07 25.41 -20.97
C SER A 55 1.29 24.15 -21.40
N ASN A 56 1.83 22.96 -21.11
CA ASN A 56 1.23 21.68 -21.47
C ASN A 56 0.45 21.04 -20.31
N ASP A 57 0.44 21.64 -19.13
CA ASP A 57 -0.24 21.11 -17.95
C ASP A 57 -1.66 21.71 -17.85
N GLU A 58 -2.65 20.88 -17.52
CA GLU A 58 -3.96 21.36 -17.10
C GLU A 58 -3.82 22.04 -15.73
N THR A 59 -4.26 23.29 -15.62
CA THR A 59 -4.26 24.05 -14.36
C THR A 59 -5.48 23.70 -13.53
N THR A 60 -5.27 23.44 -12.24
CA THR A 60 -6.32 23.24 -11.24
C THR A 60 -6.57 24.56 -10.50
N ASP A 61 -7.78 25.12 -10.59
CA ASP A 61 -8.08 26.47 -10.09
C ASP A 61 -8.89 26.46 -8.78
N ASN A 62 -9.42 25.31 -8.36
CA ASN A 62 -10.28 25.24 -7.18
C ASN A 62 -9.99 24.02 -6.28
N THR A 63 -10.46 24.06 -5.03
CA THR A 63 -10.27 23.00 -4.02
C THR A 63 -10.79 21.62 -4.47
N LYS A 64 -11.83 21.58 -5.30
CA LYS A 64 -12.38 20.34 -5.83
C LYS A 64 -11.40 19.69 -6.80
N ASP A 65 -10.82 20.45 -7.73
CA ASP A 65 -9.82 19.94 -8.67
C ASP A 65 -8.61 19.34 -7.93
N VAL A 66 -8.26 19.91 -6.78
CA VAL A 66 -7.19 19.39 -5.92
C VAL A 66 -7.61 18.09 -5.22
N GLY A 67 -8.85 17.97 -4.76
CA GLY A 67 -9.42 16.71 -4.24
C GLY A 67 -9.43 15.62 -5.30
N ASP A 68 -10.04 15.93 -6.44
CA ASP A 68 -10.15 15.05 -7.61
C ASP A 68 -8.78 14.57 -8.09
N ALA A 69 -7.73 15.40 -8.03
CA ALA A 69 -6.37 14.99 -8.40
C ALA A 69 -5.82 13.86 -7.51
N LEU A 70 -6.12 13.88 -6.20
CA LEU A 70 -5.70 12.81 -5.29
C LEU A 70 -6.52 11.54 -5.53
N GLU A 71 -7.85 11.66 -5.60
CA GLU A 71 -8.75 10.54 -5.86
C GLU A 71 -8.41 9.85 -7.19
N ASN A 72 -8.16 10.61 -8.25
CA ASN A 72 -7.78 10.05 -9.55
C ASN A 72 -6.45 9.29 -9.49
N LEU A 73 -5.46 9.81 -8.76
CA LEU A 73 -4.17 9.13 -8.56
C LEU A 73 -4.36 7.81 -7.81
N VAL A 74 -5.13 7.82 -6.73
CA VAL A 74 -5.36 6.64 -5.88
C VAL A 74 -6.19 5.59 -6.61
N ASN A 75 -7.27 6.00 -7.27
CA ASN A 75 -8.07 5.15 -8.16
C ASN A 75 -7.19 4.48 -9.21
N PHE A 76 -6.25 5.22 -9.81
CA PHE A 76 -5.32 4.65 -10.77
C PHE A 76 -4.43 3.58 -10.11
N ILE A 77 -3.77 3.90 -9.00
CA ILE A 77 -2.86 2.97 -8.30
C ILE A 77 -3.56 1.64 -8.02
N ILE A 78 -4.76 1.71 -7.42
CA ILE A 78 -5.48 0.53 -6.98
C ILE A 78 -6.06 -0.25 -8.16
N ASN A 79 -6.71 0.40 -9.13
CA ASN A 79 -7.30 -0.30 -10.27
C ASN A 79 -6.23 -0.94 -11.19
N LYS A 80 -4.98 -0.49 -11.11
CA LYS A 80 -3.85 -1.13 -11.80
C LYS A 80 -3.17 -2.24 -10.99
N SER A 81 -3.60 -2.51 -9.76
CA SER A 81 -3.01 -3.56 -8.90
C SER A 81 -3.46 -5.00 -9.23
N PHE A 82 -4.12 -5.23 -10.37
CA PHE A 82 -4.78 -6.46 -10.85
C PHE A 82 -5.83 -7.08 -9.90
N PHE A 83 -5.47 -7.27 -8.63
CA PHE A 83 -6.27 -7.91 -7.61
C PHE A 83 -7.41 -7.05 -7.08
N PHE A 84 -7.28 -5.72 -7.07
CA PHE A 84 -8.29 -4.85 -6.47
C PHE A 84 -8.93 -3.91 -7.49
N LYS A 85 -10.14 -3.48 -7.15
CA LYS A 85 -10.85 -2.40 -7.85
C LYS A 85 -11.41 -1.39 -6.84
N VAL A 86 -11.57 -0.16 -7.28
CA VAL A 86 -12.20 0.89 -6.48
C VAL A 86 -13.64 1.12 -6.92
N THR A 87 -14.54 1.30 -5.95
CA THR A 87 -15.85 1.90 -6.15
C THR A 87 -15.89 3.19 -5.34
N SER A 88 -15.82 4.34 -6.03
CA SER A 88 -15.66 5.64 -5.39
C SER A 88 -17.00 6.30 -5.03
N ASN A 89 -16.96 7.25 -4.08
CA ASN A 89 -18.06 8.13 -3.72
C ASN A 89 -19.35 7.39 -3.32
N ILE A 90 -19.20 6.37 -2.47
CA ILE A 90 -20.33 5.58 -1.98
C ILE A 90 -21.01 6.33 -0.84
N ARG A 91 -22.26 6.75 -1.09
CA ARG A 91 -23.11 7.31 -0.04
C ARG A 91 -23.83 6.19 0.70
N THR A 92 -23.56 6.11 1.99
CA THR A 92 -24.37 5.33 2.93
C THR A 92 -25.44 6.22 3.55
N GLY A 93 -26.36 5.64 4.32
CA GLY A 93 -27.42 6.42 4.99
C GLY A 93 -26.92 7.53 5.92
N SER A 94 -25.66 7.48 6.35
CA SER A 94 -25.08 8.44 7.31
C SER A 94 -23.73 9.06 6.91
N ASN A 95 -23.01 8.47 5.96
CA ASN A 95 -21.64 8.85 5.63
C ASN A 95 -21.36 8.72 4.13
N GLU A 96 -20.41 9.52 3.64
CA GLU A 96 -19.79 9.34 2.33
C GLU A 96 -18.48 8.57 2.52
N ILE A 97 -18.28 7.53 1.72
CA ILE A 97 -17.05 6.74 1.68
C ILE A 97 -16.36 7.11 0.37
N ASP A 98 -15.17 7.72 0.47
CA ASP A 98 -14.41 8.16 -0.69
C ASP A 98 -14.10 6.95 -1.60
N GLU A 99 -13.59 5.86 -1.02
CA GLU A 99 -13.20 4.65 -1.76
C GLU A 99 -13.58 3.35 -1.04
N VAL A 100 -14.42 2.53 -1.68
CA VAL A 100 -14.64 1.13 -1.28
C VAL A 100 -13.82 0.23 -2.19
N ILE A 101 -12.83 -0.45 -1.63
CA ILE A 101 -11.85 -1.21 -2.38
C ILE A 101 -12.12 -2.70 -2.20
N THR A 102 -12.26 -3.44 -3.29
CA THR A 102 -12.67 -4.84 -3.24
C THR A 102 -11.82 -5.74 -4.11
N LEU A 103 -11.57 -6.96 -3.64
CA LEU A 103 -10.90 -7.99 -4.43
C LEU A 103 -11.76 -8.35 -5.65
N THR A 104 -11.17 -8.26 -6.83
CA THR A 104 -11.81 -8.53 -8.12
C THR A 104 -12.09 -10.02 -8.29
N LYS A 105 -13.01 -10.36 -9.19
CA LYS A 105 -13.25 -11.76 -9.58
C LYS A 105 -12.00 -12.37 -10.23
N ASP A 106 -11.33 -11.59 -11.08
CA ASP A 106 -10.11 -12.01 -11.77
C ASP A 106 -8.95 -12.18 -10.78
N GLY A 107 -8.84 -11.30 -9.78
CA GLY A 107 -7.90 -11.43 -8.68
C GLY A 107 -8.11 -12.73 -7.88
N LYS A 108 -9.36 -13.03 -7.51
CA LYS A 108 -9.70 -14.32 -6.86
C LYS A 108 -9.33 -15.51 -7.73
N ALA A 109 -9.71 -15.48 -9.01
CA ALA A 109 -9.41 -16.55 -9.95
C ALA A 109 -7.90 -16.74 -10.14
N ALA A 110 -7.12 -15.66 -10.18
CA ALA A 110 -5.67 -15.73 -10.31
C ALA A 110 -4.99 -16.35 -9.09
N LEU A 111 -5.46 -16.03 -7.87
CA LEU A 111 -4.95 -16.68 -6.65
C LEU A 111 -5.10 -18.20 -6.71
N GLU A 112 -6.27 -18.67 -7.12
CA GLU A 112 -6.56 -20.11 -7.24
C GLU A 112 -5.81 -20.74 -8.41
N TYR A 113 -5.89 -20.14 -9.61
CA TYR A 113 -5.35 -20.70 -10.85
C TYR A 113 -3.82 -20.79 -10.84
N PHE A 114 -3.14 -19.76 -10.33
CA PHE A 114 -1.68 -19.74 -10.23
C PHE A 114 -1.16 -20.28 -8.89
N ASN A 115 -2.05 -20.78 -8.02
CA ASN A 115 -1.72 -21.26 -6.68
C ASN A 115 -0.89 -20.23 -5.88
N ILE A 116 -1.28 -18.95 -5.97
CA ILE A 116 -0.66 -17.85 -5.24
C ILE A 116 -1.27 -17.84 -3.83
N PRO A 117 -0.46 -18.04 -2.77
CA PRO A 117 -0.96 -18.00 -1.40
C PRO A 117 -1.61 -16.65 -1.07
N ARG A 118 -2.77 -16.66 -0.41
CA ARG A 118 -3.48 -15.43 0.00
C ARG A 118 -2.60 -14.47 0.81
N SER A 119 -1.69 -15.01 1.61
CA SER A 119 -0.75 -14.23 2.42
C SER A 119 0.20 -13.36 1.59
N LEU A 120 0.45 -13.68 0.31
CA LEU A 120 1.27 -12.83 -0.57
C LEU A 120 0.58 -11.51 -0.93
N LEU A 121 -0.75 -11.44 -0.88
CA LEU A 121 -1.45 -10.17 -1.10
C LEU A 121 -1.20 -9.17 0.03
N VAL A 122 -0.78 -9.62 1.22
CA VAL A 122 -0.61 -8.84 2.45
C VAL A 122 -1.94 -8.28 3.00
N ILE A 123 -2.83 -7.84 2.11
CA ILE A 123 -4.21 -7.47 2.34
C ILE A 123 -5.06 -8.75 2.25
N GLU A 124 -5.26 -9.38 3.39
CA GLU A 124 -6.01 -10.64 3.47
C GLU A 124 -7.53 -10.43 3.33
N ASP A 125 -8.05 -9.24 3.65
CA ASP A 125 -9.47 -8.96 3.51
C ASP A 125 -9.89 -8.84 2.04
N ASN A 126 -11.14 -9.21 1.75
CA ASN A 126 -11.72 -9.02 0.41
C ASN A 126 -12.21 -7.58 0.18
N LEU A 127 -12.30 -6.79 1.25
CA LEU A 127 -12.81 -5.43 1.24
C LEU A 127 -12.02 -4.60 2.25
N PHE A 128 -11.62 -3.40 1.84
CA PHE A 128 -11.03 -2.39 2.71
C PHE A 128 -11.44 -1.00 2.24
N LEU A 129 -11.23 0.01 3.09
CA LEU A 129 -11.65 1.38 2.81
C LEU A 129 -10.45 2.29 2.50
N GLY A 130 -10.67 3.24 1.59
CA GLY A 130 -9.79 4.37 1.35
C GLY A 130 -10.51 5.68 1.70
N GLU A 131 -9.79 6.59 2.38
CA GLU A 131 -10.25 7.94 2.65
C GLU A 131 -9.23 8.93 2.04
N CYS A 132 -9.69 9.74 1.09
CA CYS A 132 -8.88 10.73 0.41
C CYS A 132 -9.01 12.09 1.11
N LYS A 133 -7.92 12.56 1.72
CA LYS A 133 -7.88 13.86 2.39
C LYS A 133 -6.67 14.65 1.94
N ASN A 134 -6.93 15.44 0.90
CA ASN A 134 -5.93 16.32 0.34
C ASN A 134 -5.98 17.67 1.07
N TYR A 135 -5.27 17.82 2.19
CA TYR A 135 -5.13 19.10 2.91
C TYR A 135 -3.72 19.67 2.82
N LYS A 136 -3.58 20.97 3.06
CA LYS A 136 -2.28 21.67 3.08
C LYS A 136 -1.46 21.38 4.34
N THR A 137 -2.10 20.81 5.36
CA THR A 137 -1.49 20.42 6.63
C THR A 137 -1.67 18.93 6.86
N PRO A 138 -0.80 18.30 7.65
CA PRO A 138 -1.01 16.92 8.08
C PRO A 138 -2.36 16.75 8.80
N LEU A 139 -2.97 15.56 8.68
CA LEU A 139 -4.26 15.27 9.27
C LEU A 139 -4.15 15.11 10.79
N SER A 140 -5.06 15.74 11.53
CA SER A 140 -5.16 15.61 12.98
C SER A 140 -5.92 14.35 13.41
N VAL A 141 -5.84 14.05 14.71
CA VAL A 141 -6.49 12.88 15.36
C VAL A 141 -7.99 12.80 15.08
N THR A 142 -8.64 13.93 14.80
CA THR A 142 -10.07 13.99 14.48
C THR A 142 -10.39 13.18 13.22
N TYR A 143 -9.54 13.26 12.18
CA TYR A 143 -9.77 12.54 10.93
C TYR A 143 -9.54 11.05 11.09
N VAL A 144 -8.50 10.65 11.84
CA VAL A 144 -8.25 9.25 12.18
C VAL A 144 -9.42 8.65 12.96
N GLY A 145 -9.96 9.37 13.96
CA GLY A 145 -11.10 8.88 14.76
C GLY A 145 -12.41 8.77 13.96
N LYS A 146 -12.66 9.72 13.05
CA LYS A 146 -13.81 9.64 12.12
C LYS A 146 -13.68 8.44 11.19
N PHE A 147 -12.50 8.26 10.60
CA PHE A 147 -12.25 7.15 9.68
C PHE A 147 -12.32 5.79 10.40
N TYR A 148 -11.76 5.68 11.61
CA TYR A 148 -11.94 4.52 12.47
C TYR A 148 -13.42 4.19 12.70
N SER A 149 -14.24 5.19 13.05
CA SER A 149 -15.68 5.00 13.28
C SER A 149 -16.40 4.47 12.03
N LEU A 150 -16.03 5.00 10.85
CA LEU A 150 -16.54 4.53 9.57
C LEU A 150 -16.14 3.08 9.29
N MET A 151 -14.86 2.73 9.48
CA MET A 151 -14.39 1.35 9.33
C MET A 151 -15.13 0.37 10.24
N LYS A 152 -15.41 0.75 11.50
CA LYS A 152 -16.19 -0.08 12.43
C LYS A 152 -17.65 -0.24 11.99
N GLN A 153 -18.24 0.81 11.41
CA GLN A 153 -19.59 0.73 10.83
C GLN A 153 -19.64 -0.22 9.62
N CYS A 154 -18.58 -0.26 8.82
CA CYS A 154 -18.48 -1.07 7.60
C CYS A 154 -17.85 -2.46 7.83
N ASP A 155 -17.52 -2.83 9.06
CA ASP A 155 -16.85 -4.09 9.42
C ASP A 155 -15.56 -4.34 8.61
N CYS A 156 -14.70 -3.32 8.53
CA CYS A 156 -13.44 -3.36 7.79
C CYS A 156 -12.24 -3.39 8.74
N ASN A 157 -11.27 -4.30 8.49
CA ASN A 157 -10.05 -4.34 9.32
C ASN A 157 -8.95 -3.46 8.76
N LEU A 158 -8.86 -3.29 7.43
CA LEU A 158 -7.91 -2.38 6.81
C LEU A 158 -8.59 -1.09 6.34
N GLY A 159 -7.93 0.03 6.64
CA GLY A 159 -8.26 1.34 6.09
C GLY A 159 -7.00 2.10 5.75
N ILE A 160 -7.02 2.83 4.64
CA ILE A 160 -5.90 3.64 4.17
C ILE A 160 -6.35 5.09 4.06
N MET A 161 -5.65 5.98 4.75
CA MET A 161 -5.80 7.42 4.60
C MET A 161 -4.83 7.90 3.52
N PHE A 162 -5.34 8.21 2.35
CA PHE A 162 -4.58 8.79 1.25
C PHE A 162 -4.52 10.30 1.41
N THR A 163 -3.31 10.85 1.44
CA THR A 163 -3.08 12.25 1.79
C THR A 163 -1.90 12.80 1.00
N TYR A 164 -1.72 14.11 0.99
CA TYR A 164 -0.50 14.70 0.44
C TYR A 164 0.56 14.98 1.50
N LYS A 165 0.16 15.53 2.66
CA LYS A 165 1.08 15.93 3.74
C LYS A 165 1.16 14.93 4.90
N GLY A 166 0.44 13.81 4.83
CA GLY A 166 0.43 12.79 5.87
C GLY A 166 -0.46 13.11 7.09
N LEU A 167 -0.17 12.43 8.18
CA LEU A 167 -0.74 12.48 9.52
C LEU A 167 0.16 13.33 10.42
N SER A 168 -0.42 14.00 11.40
CA SER A 168 0.34 14.74 12.39
C SER A 168 1.09 13.80 13.36
N GLY A 169 2.19 14.31 13.93
CA GLY A 169 3.12 13.52 14.75
C GLY A 169 4.20 12.84 13.92
N LYS A 170 5.03 12.02 14.57
CA LYS A 170 6.04 11.19 13.87
C LYS A 170 5.60 9.73 13.86
N GLU A 171 5.91 9.01 12.80
CA GLU A 171 5.60 7.57 12.69
C GLU A 171 6.15 6.74 13.87
N THR A 172 7.31 7.10 14.43
CA THR A 172 7.92 6.42 15.58
C THR A 172 7.36 6.86 16.93
N SER A 173 6.58 7.95 16.98
CA SER A 173 6.04 8.52 18.22
C SER A 173 4.64 7.98 18.57
N TRP A 174 4.25 8.12 19.84
CA TRP A 174 2.94 7.70 20.37
C TRP A 174 1.98 8.87 20.59
N ASN A 175 2.25 10.02 19.97
CA ASN A 175 1.42 11.21 20.07
C ASN A 175 0.73 11.52 18.72
N ASP A 176 -0.22 12.44 18.77
CA ASP A 176 -0.96 12.92 17.60
C ASP A 176 -1.60 11.77 16.79
N SER A 177 -1.76 11.96 15.48
CA SER A 177 -2.48 11.03 14.60
C SER A 177 -1.77 9.69 14.46
N HIS A 178 -0.44 9.68 14.32
CA HIS A 178 0.34 8.43 14.33
C HIS A 178 0.24 7.68 15.66
N GLY A 179 0.17 8.38 16.79
CA GLY A 179 -0.08 7.78 18.10
C GLY A 179 -1.45 7.12 18.17
N LEU A 180 -2.48 7.81 17.67
CA LEU A 180 -3.84 7.29 17.69
C LEU A 180 -3.99 6.01 16.84
N THR A 181 -3.39 5.91 15.66
CA THR A 181 -3.46 4.67 14.86
C THR A 181 -2.86 3.47 15.59
N LYS A 182 -1.77 3.66 16.34
CA LYS A 182 -1.16 2.62 17.20
C LYS A 182 -2.04 2.24 18.38
N VAL A 183 -2.63 3.23 19.06
CA VAL A 183 -3.53 2.99 20.19
C VAL A 183 -4.75 2.19 19.73
N LEU A 184 -5.38 2.59 18.62
CA LEU A 184 -6.52 1.86 18.05
C LEU A 184 -6.13 0.44 17.64
N ARG A 185 -4.96 0.26 17.02
CA ARG A 185 -4.40 -1.06 16.70
C ARG A 185 -4.29 -1.97 17.92
N LEU A 186 -3.78 -1.45 19.04
CA LEU A 186 -3.65 -2.19 20.30
C LEU A 186 -5.01 -2.54 20.90
N ILE A 187 -5.95 -1.59 20.91
CA ILE A 187 -7.31 -1.81 21.38
C ILE A 187 -7.96 -2.94 20.59
N GLU A 188 -7.89 -2.90 19.27
CA GLU A 188 -8.48 -3.93 18.41
C GLU A 188 -7.82 -5.29 18.64
N LYS A 189 -6.49 -5.32 18.75
CA LYS A 189 -5.74 -6.56 19.01
C LYS A 189 -6.14 -7.23 20.32
N HIS A 190 -6.20 -6.46 21.40
CA HIS A 190 -6.27 -7.01 22.75
C HIS A 190 -7.68 -6.97 23.36
N SER A 191 -8.49 -5.97 23.02
CA SER A 191 -9.85 -5.81 23.57
C SER A 191 -10.90 -6.40 22.63
N SER A 192 -10.76 -6.21 21.32
CA SER A 192 -11.71 -6.71 20.31
C SER A 192 -11.32 -8.07 19.73
N ASN A 193 -10.20 -8.66 20.15
CA ASN A 193 -9.62 -9.89 19.60
C ASN A 193 -9.47 -9.88 18.07
N ASN A 194 -9.14 -8.70 17.52
CA ASN A 194 -8.93 -8.47 16.10
C ASN A 194 -7.45 -8.12 15.82
N PRO A 195 -6.59 -9.11 15.60
CA PRO A 195 -5.18 -8.88 15.32
C PRO A 195 -4.93 -8.31 13.93
N ASN A 196 -5.93 -8.16 13.06
CA ASN A 196 -5.73 -7.74 11.67
C ASN A 196 -6.23 -6.32 11.38
N PHE A 197 -6.52 -5.53 12.42
CA PHE A 197 -6.97 -4.15 12.25
C PHE A 197 -5.81 -3.18 11.97
N TYR A 198 -5.86 -2.40 10.90
CA TYR A 198 -4.86 -1.38 10.55
C TYR A 198 -5.51 -0.12 9.97
N ILE A 199 -5.05 1.04 10.45
CA ILE A 199 -5.24 2.33 9.76
C ILE A 199 -3.86 2.77 9.30
N LEU A 200 -3.66 2.81 7.99
CA LEU A 200 -2.39 3.18 7.37
C LEU A 200 -2.47 4.56 6.75
N GLU A 201 -1.32 5.22 6.67
CA GLU A 201 -1.13 6.46 5.93
C GLU A 201 -0.47 6.13 4.58
N PHE A 202 -0.97 6.75 3.52
CA PHE A 202 -0.30 6.81 2.22
C PHE A 202 -0.15 8.27 1.81
N LYS A 203 1.09 8.71 1.60
CA LYS A 203 1.45 10.13 1.42
C LYS A 203 2.39 10.38 0.24
N LEU A 204 2.82 11.64 0.06
CA LEU A 204 3.63 12.05 -1.09
C LEU A 204 4.85 11.16 -1.33
N GLU A 205 5.59 10.85 -0.28
CA GLU A 205 6.79 10.03 -0.36
C GLU A 205 6.47 8.61 -0.85
N ASP A 206 5.30 8.08 -0.53
CA ASP A 206 4.85 6.76 -1.02
C ASP A 206 4.50 6.82 -2.51
N TYR A 207 3.88 7.91 -2.98
CA TYR A 207 3.63 8.11 -4.41
C TYR A 207 4.95 8.27 -5.18
N GLU A 208 5.93 8.94 -4.59
CA GLU A 208 7.26 9.07 -5.20
C GLU A 208 8.01 7.72 -5.22
N ALA A 209 7.90 6.92 -4.17
CA ALA A 209 8.49 5.58 -4.13
C ALA A 209 7.94 4.65 -5.23
N ILE A 210 6.68 4.83 -5.66
CA ILE A 210 6.15 4.09 -6.81
C ILE A 210 6.90 4.45 -8.10
N LEU A 211 7.30 5.71 -8.31
CA LEU A 211 8.13 6.08 -9.46
C LEU A 211 9.53 5.45 -9.42
N GLU A 212 10.01 5.13 -8.22
CA GLU A 212 11.29 4.47 -7.99
C GLU A 212 11.19 2.93 -8.09
N GLY A 213 10.01 2.42 -8.47
CA GLY A 213 9.78 1.00 -8.76
C GLY A 213 9.21 0.20 -7.59
N LYS A 214 8.82 0.83 -6.48
CA LYS A 214 8.11 0.14 -5.39
C LYS A 214 6.65 -0.11 -5.78
N THR A 215 6.15 -1.32 -5.55
CA THR A 215 4.73 -1.61 -5.80
C THR A 215 3.87 -1.13 -4.62
N PHE A 216 2.56 -0.94 -4.88
CA PHE A 216 1.58 -0.67 -3.83
C PHE A 216 1.65 -1.73 -2.72
N PHE A 217 1.80 -3.01 -3.07
CA PHE A 217 1.87 -4.11 -2.12
C PHE A 217 3.11 -4.05 -1.23
N ASN A 218 4.29 -3.70 -1.78
CA ASN A 218 5.49 -3.52 -0.96
C ASN A 218 5.30 -2.39 0.08
N LEU A 219 4.69 -1.29 -0.34
CA LEU A 219 4.42 -0.14 0.54
C LEU A 219 3.43 -0.49 1.65
N ILE A 220 2.33 -1.20 1.35
CA ILE A 220 1.38 -1.63 2.37
C ILE A 220 2.02 -2.62 3.35
N SER A 221 2.78 -3.60 2.85
CA SER A 221 3.50 -4.58 3.68
C SER A 221 4.44 -3.91 4.67
N SER A 222 5.32 -3.04 4.18
CA SER A 222 6.28 -2.32 5.02
C SER A 222 5.60 -1.50 6.12
N LYS A 223 4.50 -0.81 5.79
CA LYS A 223 3.73 0.01 6.75
C LYS A 223 2.99 -0.84 7.78
N MET A 224 2.43 -1.99 7.40
CA MET A 224 1.81 -2.92 8.35
C MET A 224 2.84 -3.44 9.36
N ILE A 225 4.02 -3.86 8.88
CA ILE A 225 5.12 -4.30 9.74
C ILE A 225 5.58 -3.16 10.66
N ALA A 226 5.80 -1.96 10.12
CA ALA A 226 6.24 -0.80 10.88
C ALA A 226 5.27 -0.43 12.00
N LEU A 227 3.97 -0.48 11.73
CA LEU A 227 2.95 -0.21 12.75
C LEU A 227 2.96 -1.28 13.85
N GLN A 228 3.16 -2.55 13.50
CA GLN A 228 3.22 -3.65 14.48
C GLN A 228 4.36 -3.49 15.48
N ILE A 229 5.53 -3.04 15.02
CA ILE A 229 6.74 -2.94 15.86
C ILE A 229 7.08 -1.50 16.27
N SER A 230 6.22 -0.53 15.94
CA SER A 230 6.43 0.90 16.17
C SER A 230 7.75 1.45 15.59
N ALA A 231 8.09 1.02 14.37
CA ALA A 231 9.29 1.45 13.64
C ALA A 231 8.94 2.42 12.50
N ASN A 232 9.97 2.86 11.75
CA ASN A 232 9.82 3.58 10.49
C ASN A 232 9.72 2.57 9.34
N HIS A 233 8.71 2.69 8.48
CA HIS A 233 8.45 1.74 7.39
C HIS A 233 9.52 1.66 6.30
N ASN A 234 10.29 2.73 6.07
CA ASN A 234 11.35 2.72 5.05
C ASN A 234 12.38 1.61 5.29
N LYS A 235 12.59 1.19 6.54
CA LYS A 235 13.49 0.09 6.92
C LYS A 235 13.05 -1.29 6.41
N PHE A 236 11.80 -1.44 5.98
CA PHE A 236 11.25 -2.70 5.46
C PHE A 236 10.98 -2.63 3.96
N LEU A 237 11.28 -1.51 3.30
CA LEU A 237 11.24 -1.38 1.84
C LEU A 237 12.54 -1.84 1.18
N GLU A 238 13.60 -1.98 1.96
CA GLU A 238 14.85 -2.63 1.58
C GLU A 238 14.63 -4.15 1.68
N GLU A 239 14.53 -4.82 0.53
CA GLU A 239 14.83 -6.25 0.55
C GLU A 239 16.30 -6.41 0.96
N PRO A 240 16.66 -7.41 1.79
CA PRO A 240 18.06 -7.82 1.85
C PRO A 240 18.47 -8.13 0.40
N LEU A 241 19.40 -7.33 -0.13
CA LEU A 241 19.92 -7.43 -1.49
C LEU A 241 20.10 -8.91 -1.84
N GLU A 242 19.36 -9.37 -2.84
CA GLU A 242 19.54 -10.71 -3.41
C GLU A 242 21.01 -10.92 -3.82
N ASP A 243 21.70 -9.83 -4.16
CA ASP A 243 23.13 -9.76 -4.42
C ASP A 243 23.99 -10.24 -3.23
N ASP A 244 23.65 -9.91 -1.97
CA ASP A 244 24.42 -10.36 -0.81
C ASP A 244 24.27 -11.88 -0.61
N LEU A 245 23.08 -12.43 -0.92
CA LEU A 245 22.81 -13.86 -0.92
C LEU A 245 23.55 -14.57 -2.07
N GLN A 246 23.60 -13.96 -3.25
CA GLN A 246 24.30 -14.49 -4.42
C GLN A 246 25.83 -14.43 -4.23
N VAL A 247 26.34 -13.37 -3.61
CA VAL A 247 27.73 -13.21 -3.19
C VAL A 247 28.10 -14.25 -2.12
N LEU A 248 27.25 -14.48 -1.10
CA LEU A 248 27.44 -15.53 -0.11
C LEU A 248 27.42 -16.94 -0.72
N ILE A 249 26.51 -17.19 -1.68
CA ILE A 249 26.42 -18.47 -2.41
C ILE A 249 27.68 -18.68 -3.26
N ASN A 250 28.18 -17.65 -3.94
CA ASN A 250 29.38 -17.72 -4.76
C ASN A 250 30.64 -17.89 -3.89
N TYR A 251 30.75 -17.15 -2.79
CA TYR A 251 31.83 -17.31 -1.80
C TYR A 251 31.87 -18.73 -1.21
N CYS A 252 30.70 -19.32 -0.91
CA CYS A 252 30.61 -20.71 -0.45
C CYS A 252 30.94 -21.75 -1.53
N LYS A 253 30.84 -21.40 -2.83
CA LYS A 253 31.19 -22.27 -3.96
C LYS A 253 32.69 -22.21 -4.29
N GLU A 254 33.33 -21.05 -4.09
CA GLU A 254 34.74 -20.83 -4.38
C GLU A 254 35.68 -21.33 -3.26
N ASN A 255 35.15 -21.57 -2.05
CA ASN A 255 35.92 -22.04 -0.89
C ASN A 255 35.61 -23.50 -0.48
N LYS A 256 35.21 -24.35 -1.44
CA LYS A 256 35.17 -25.82 -1.30
C LYS A 256 36.25 -26.46 -2.17
#